data_AF-A0A1F3P1J1-F1
#
_entry.id   AF-A0A1F3P1J1-F1
#
_cell.length_a   1.000
_cell.length_b   1.000
_cell.length_c   1.000
_cell.angle_alpha   90.00
_cell.angle_beta   90.00
_cell.angle_gamma   90.00
#
_symmetry.space_group_name_H-M   'P 1'
#
loop_
_entity.id
_entity.type
_entity.pdbx_description
1 polymer ?
#
loop_
_entity_poly.entity_id
_entity_poly.type
_entity_poly.pdbx_seq_one_letter_code
_entity_poly.pdbx_strand_id
1 'polypeptide(L)'
;MTRHPSLLPLSKDHHFGLILAQMLKKDAPIYPHLPDTLKDRITYFHAFFEKDLLPHFAKEEIIFSFIIKNLPELSGLASELSQEHDYMRKFQHITYDIRKEEEIKVQLNEFGIMLEKHIRKEERVLFEQLQKKLSEEQLGEIGKMIKGFIP
;
A
#
# COMPACT_ATOMS: atom_id res chain seq x y z
N MET A 1 -1.41 9.42 -18.39
CA MET A 1 0.02 9.38 -18.77
C MET A 1 0.53 7.98 -18.47
N THR A 2 1.36 7.38 -19.33
CA THR A 2 1.99 6.08 -19.04
C THR A 2 2.87 6.21 -17.79
N ARG A 3 2.83 5.20 -16.89
CA ARG A 3 3.68 5.16 -15.69
C ARG A 3 5.15 5.12 -16.10
N HIS A 4 5.97 5.97 -15.49
CA HIS A 4 7.42 6.00 -15.74
C HIS A 4 8.07 4.67 -15.28
N PRO A 5 9.05 4.11 -16.01
CA PRO A 5 9.65 2.81 -15.69
C PRO A 5 10.20 2.68 -14.27
N SER A 6 10.68 3.78 -13.66
CA SER A 6 11.17 3.79 -12.27
C SER A 6 10.08 3.54 -11.23
N LEU A 7 8.84 3.91 -11.52
CA LEU A 7 7.70 3.78 -10.60
C LEU A 7 6.87 2.51 -10.87
N LEU A 8 7.08 1.88 -12.04
CA LEU A 8 6.37 0.67 -12.43
C LEU A 8 6.50 -0.50 -11.44
N PRO A 9 7.64 -0.73 -10.74
CA PRO A 9 7.71 -1.77 -9.72
C PRO A 9 6.68 -1.57 -8.60
N LEU A 10 6.51 -0.34 -8.10
CA LEU A 10 5.52 -0.05 -7.07
C LEU A 10 4.10 -0.24 -7.59
N SER A 11 3.81 0.20 -8.82
CA SER A 11 2.53 -0.06 -9.45
C SER A 11 2.22 -1.55 -9.67
N LYS A 12 3.24 -2.41 -9.78
CA LYS A 12 3.05 -3.87 -9.84
C LYS A 12 2.70 -4.42 -8.45
N ASP A 13 3.38 -3.97 -7.40
CA ASP A 13 3.06 -4.34 -6.02
C ASP A 13 1.61 -3.93 -5.67
N HIS A 14 1.18 -2.73 -6.10
CA HIS A 14 -0.19 -2.24 -5.95
C HIS A 14 -1.27 -3.15 -6.53
N HIS A 15 -0.99 -3.88 -7.61
CA HIS A 15 -1.96 -4.80 -8.19
C HIS A 15 -2.38 -5.85 -7.16
N PHE A 16 -1.41 -6.46 -6.47
CA PHE A 16 -1.68 -7.46 -5.43
C PHE A 16 -2.26 -6.82 -4.17
N GLY A 17 -1.82 -5.61 -3.81
CA GLY A 17 -2.42 -4.83 -2.72
C GLY A 17 -3.91 -4.55 -2.94
N LEU A 18 -4.33 -4.24 -4.16
CA LEU A 18 -5.75 -4.05 -4.51
C LEU A 18 -6.57 -5.35 -4.45
N ILE A 19 -5.96 -6.50 -4.76
CA ILE A 19 -6.60 -7.81 -4.61
C ILE A 19 -6.84 -8.10 -3.12
N LEU A 20 -5.83 -7.90 -2.27
CA LEU A 20 -5.97 -8.02 -0.82
C LEU A 20 -7.06 -7.08 -0.31
N ALA A 21 -7.00 -5.80 -0.70
CA ALA A 21 -7.97 -4.79 -0.29
C ALA A 21 -9.40 -5.20 -0.63
N GLN A 22 -9.64 -5.73 -1.83
CA GLN A 22 -10.96 -6.18 -2.25
C GLN A 22 -11.42 -7.43 -1.50
N MET A 23 -10.53 -8.38 -1.21
CA MET A 23 -10.84 -9.61 -0.46
C MET A 23 -11.27 -9.31 0.99
N LEU A 24 -10.70 -8.28 1.61
CA LEU A 24 -10.94 -7.94 3.02
C LEU A 24 -12.22 -7.14 3.26
N LYS A 25 -12.80 -6.52 2.23
CA LYS A 25 -14.05 -5.77 2.37
C LYS A 25 -15.23 -6.70 2.67
N LYS A 26 -16.22 -6.15 3.37
CA LYS A 26 -17.44 -6.86 3.78
C LYS A 26 -18.27 -7.33 2.57
N ASP A 27 -18.24 -6.59 1.48
CA ASP A 27 -18.94 -6.87 0.22
C ASP A 27 -18.07 -7.61 -0.81
N ALA A 28 -16.93 -8.18 -0.38
CA ALA A 28 -16.06 -8.96 -1.25
C ALA A 28 -16.85 -10.11 -1.90
N PRO A 29 -16.85 -10.22 -3.24
CA PRO A 29 -17.42 -11.41 -3.88
C PRO A 29 -16.55 -12.63 -3.54
N ILE A 30 -17.13 -13.82 -3.61
CA ILE A 30 -16.38 -15.07 -3.44
C ILE A 30 -15.50 -15.24 -4.69
N TYR A 31 -14.19 -15.17 -4.49
CA TYR A 31 -13.22 -15.41 -5.56
C TYR A 31 -12.74 -16.86 -5.51
N PRO A 32 -12.80 -17.60 -6.63
CA PRO A 32 -12.10 -18.88 -6.73
C PRO A 32 -10.62 -18.68 -6.38
N HIS A 33 -10.10 -19.55 -5.51
CA HIS A 33 -8.70 -19.54 -5.03
C HIS A 33 -8.32 -18.48 -3.99
N LEU A 34 -9.26 -17.67 -3.48
CA LEU A 34 -9.02 -16.83 -2.31
C LEU A 34 -9.66 -17.43 -1.03
N PRO A 35 -9.11 -17.10 0.15
CA PRO A 35 -9.69 -17.50 1.43
C PRO A 35 -11.15 -17.08 1.60
N ASP A 36 -12.01 -18.03 1.95
CA ASP A 36 -13.44 -17.76 2.17
C ASP A 36 -13.79 -17.63 3.66
N THR A 37 -13.15 -18.40 4.54
CA THR A 37 -13.39 -18.31 5.98
C THR A 37 -12.68 -17.10 6.60
N LEU A 38 -13.22 -16.55 7.69
CA LEU A 38 -12.60 -15.44 8.41
C LEU A 38 -11.18 -15.79 8.88
N LYS A 39 -10.98 -17.01 9.37
CA LYS A 39 -9.68 -17.51 9.84
C LYS A 39 -8.65 -17.52 8.70
N ASP A 40 -9.01 -18.08 7.54
CA ASP A 40 -8.11 -18.16 6.40
C ASP A 40 -7.79 -16.78 5.82
N ARG A 41 -8.78 -15.86 5.82
CA ARG A 41 -8.56 -14.45 5.41
C ARG A 41 -7.55 -13.76 6.32
N ILE A 42 -7.61 -13.97 7.64
CA ILE A 42 -6.64 -13.41 8.60
C ILE A 42 -5.26 -14.02 8.36
N THR A 43 -5.16 -15.34 8.14
CA THR A 43 -3.88 -15.99 7.84
C THR A 43 -3.25 -15.45 6.55
N TYR A 44 -4.05 -15.30 5.49
CA TYR A 44 -3.58 -14.70 4.24
C TYR A 44 -3.18 -13.25 4.39
N PHE A 45 -4.00 -12.46 5.11
CA PHE A 45 -3.71 -11.06 5.43
C PHE A 45 -2.34 -10.93 6.11
N HIS A 46 -2.07 -11.70 7.16
CA HIS A 46 -0.77 -11.66 7.85
C HIS A 46 0.39 -12.00 6.93
N ALA A 47 0.25 -13.08 6.16
CA ALA A 47 1.30 -13.51 5.24
C ALA A 47 1.62 -12.43 4.20
N PHE A 48 0.59 -11.79 3.62
CA PHE A 48 0.77 -10.69 2.67
C PHE A 48 1.29 -9.42 3.36
N PHE A 49 0.78 -9.10 4.55
CA PHE A 49 1.18 -7.93 5.31
C PHE A 49 2.69 -7.96 5.57
N GLU A 50 3.20 -9.08 6.06
CA GLU A 50 4.62 -9.24 6.37
C GLU A 50 5.51 -9.32 5.14
N LYS A 51 5.12 -10.11 4.13
CA LYS A 51 6.00 -10.43 2.98
C LYS A 51 5.96 -9.41 1.86
N ASP A 52 4.83 -8.74 1.67
CA ASP A 52 4.59 -7.91 0.51
C ASP A 52 4.36 -6.45 0.95
N LEU A 53 3.44 -6.21 1.88
CA LEU A 53 3.01 -4.86 2.21
C LEU A 53 4.03 -4.06 3.04
N LEU A 54 4.64 -4.67 4.07
CA LEU A 54 5.68 -4.03 4.87
C LEU A 54 6.91 -3.63 4.02
N PRO A 55 7.49 -4.52 3.18
CA PRO A 55 8.54 -4.14 2.24
C PRO A 55 8.13 -3.06 1.24
N HIS A 56 6.87 -3.09 0.79
CA HIS A 56 6.35 -2.10 -0.14
C HIS A 56 6.29 -0.71 0.49
N PHE A 57 5.70 -0.57 1.68
CA PHE A 57 5.68 0.68 2.44
C PHE A 57 7.09 1.24 2.66
N ALA A 58 8.05 0.39 3.00
CA ALA A 58 9.42 0.84 3.22
C ALA A 58 10.07 1.42 1.93
N LYS A 59 9.77 0.87 0.75
CA LYS A 59 10.23 1.46 -0.53
C LYS A 59 9.59 2.83 -0.78
N GLU A 60 8.32 2.99 -0.43
CA GLU A 60 7.57 4.24 -0.61
C GLU A 60 8.01 5.33 0.36
N GLU A 61 8.28 4.97 1.63
CA GLU A 61 8.77 5.88 2.66
C GLU A 61 10.13 6.53 2.29
N ILE A 62 10.94 5.85 1.46
CA ILE A 62 12.15 6.44 0.87
C ILE A 62 11.78 7.58 -0.10
N ILE A 63 10.75 7.37 -0.93
CA ILE A 63 10.25 8.37 -1.86
C ILE A 63 9.62 9.53 -1.08
N PHE A 64 8.86 9.23 -0.02
CA PHE A 64 8.26 10.26 0.83
C PHE A 64 9.32 11.12 1.50
N SER A 65 10.39 10.50 1.99
CA SER A 65 11.56 11.21 2.55
C SER A 65 12.25 12.08 1.50
N PHE A 66 12.43 11.57 0.28
CA PHE A 66 12.95 12.34 -0.85
C PHE A 66 12.05 13.55 -1.18
N ILE A 67 10.74 13.36 -1.20
CA ILE A 67 9.75 14.42 -1.47
C ILE A 67 9.84 15.50 -0.40
N ILE A 68 9.80 15.13 0.88
CA ILE A 68 9.86 16.09 2.00
C ILE A 68 11.12 16.95 1.92
N LYS A 69 12.24 16.35 1.49
CA LYS A 69 13.52 17.06 1.36
C LYS A 69 13.60 17.96 0.12
N ASN A 70 13.09 17.51 -1.03
CA ASN A 70 13.40 18.12 -2.32
C ASN A 70 12.19 18.76 -3.04
N LEU A 71 10.96 18.46 -2.61
CA LEU A 71 9.71 18.93 -3.21
C LEU A 71 8.75 19.46 -2.12
N PRO A 72 9.03 20.64 -1.53
CA PRO A 72 8.26 21.19 -0.42
C PRO A 72 6.76 21.28 -0.69
N GLU A 73 6.35 21.51 -1.93
CA GLU A 73 4.94 21.59 -2.32
C GLU A 73 4.19 20.25 -2.28
N LEU A 74 4.92 19.12 -2.28
CA LEU A 74 4.34 17.78 -2.13
C LEU A 74 4.56 17.20 -0.73
N SER A 75 5.28 17.90 0.16
CA SER A 75 5.59 17.43 1.51
C SER A 75 4.33 17.05 2.30
N GLY A 76 3.27 17.85 2.22
CA GLY A 76 1.99 17.56 2.88
C GLY A 76 1.36 16.25 2.42
N LEU A 77 1.40 15.95 1.11
CA LEU A 77 0.90 14.69 0.56
C LEU A 77 1.76 13.50 1.01
N ALA A 78 3.08 13.65 1.02
CA ALA A 78 4.00 12.60 1.49
C ALA A 78 3.81 12.31 2.99
N SER A 79 3.62 13.34 3.81
CA SER A 79 3.32 13.18 5.24
C SER A 79 1.97 12.52 5.50
N GLU A 80 0.95 12.83 4.69
CA GLU A 80 -0.36 12.18 4.75
C GLU A 80 -0.24 10.68 4.45
N LEU A 81 0.42 10.31 3.35
CA LEU A 81 0.61 8.91 2.96
C LEU A 81 1.42 8.12 4.00
N SER A 82 2.47 8.72 4.56
CA SER A 82 3.24 8.12 5.64
C SER A 82 2.40 7.87 6.90
N GLN A 83 1.50 8.79 7.26
CA GLN A 83 0.58 8.58 8.39
C GLN A 83 -0.44 7.48 8.11
N GLU A 84 -0.88 7.33 6.86
CA GLU A 84 -1.73 6.22 6.45
C GLU A 84 -1.00 4.87 6.60
N HIS A 85 0.29 4.78 6.26
CA HIS A 85 1.12 3.60 6.54
C HIS A 85 1.16 3.28 8.04
N ASP A 86 1.47 4.26 8.88
CA ASP A 86 1.52 4.09 10.35
C ASP A 86 0.19 3.62 10.92
N TYR A 87 -0.93 4.13 10.40
CA TYR A 87 -2.25 3.70 10.81
C TYR A 87 -2.51 2.25 10.37
N MET A 88 -2.18 1.89 9.13
CA MET A 88 -2.33 0.53 8.60
C MET A 88 -1.48 -0.50 9.36
N ARG A 89 -0.28 -0.12 9.84
CA ARG A 89 0.56 -0.99 10.70
C ARG A 89 -0.13 -1.42 11.99
N LYS A 90 -1.14 -0.69 12.48
CA LYS A 90 -1.91 -1.08 13.68
C LYS A 90 -2.75 -2.34 13.46
N PHE A 91 -3.08 -2.68 12.22
CA PHE A 91 -3.89 -3.85 11.87
C PHE A 91 -3.07 -5.14 11.83
N GLN A 92 -1.74 -5.07 11.83
CA GLN A 92 -0.83 -6.23 11.74
C GLN A 92 -1.02 -7.26 12.88
N HIS A 93 -1.69 -6.89 13.97
CA HIS A 93 -1.90 -7.74 15.14
C HIS A 93 -3.33 -8.27 15.28
N ILE A 94 -4.17 -8.13 14.24
CA ILE A 94 -5.51 -8.73 14.24
C ILE A 94 -5.39 -10.24 14.41
N THR A 95 -6.01 -10.80 15.44
CA THR A 95 -6.00 -12.23 15.71
C THR A 95 -7.40 -12.80 15.66
N TYR A 96 -7.51 -14.05 15.22
CA TYR A 96 -8.78 -14.75 15.19
C TYR A 96 -9.26 -15.06 16.61
N ASP A 97 -10.42 -14.54 16.99
CA ASP A 97 -11.18 -14.91 18.18
C ASP A 97 -12.65 -15.10 17.79
N ILE A 98 -13.17 -16.31 17.97
CA ILE A 98 -14.55 -16.69 17.66
C ILE A 98 -15.58 -15.80 18.39
N ARG A 99 -15.23 -15.22 19.54
CA ARG A 99 -16.13 -14.33 20.30
C ARG A 99 -16.18 -12.91 19.75
N LYS A 100 -15.28 -12.57 18.81
CA LYS A 100 -15.10 -11.22 18.26
C LYS A 100 -15.21 -11.17 16.73
N GLU A 101 -15.84 -12.16 16.11
CA GLU A 101 -15.86 -12.24 14.64
C GLU A 101 -16.35 -10.97 13.94
N GLU A 102 -17.42 -10.35 14.43
CA GLU A 102 -17.97 -9.13 13.82
C GLU A 102 -17.03 -7.92 13.99
N GLU A 103 -16.37 -7.78 15.14
CA GLU A 103 -15.35 -6.75 15.38
C GLU A 103 -14.18 -6.93 14.40
N ILE A 104 -13.71 -8.16 14.23
CA ILE A 104 -12.61 -8.48 13.32
C ILE A 104 -13.01 -8.23 11.86
N LYS A 105 -14.22 -8.61 11.44
CA LYS A 105 -14.74 -8.31 10.10
C LYS A 105 -14.80 -6.81 9.84
N VAL A 106 -15.18 -6.01 10.83
CA VAL A 106 -15.18 -4.54 10.73
C VAL A 106 -13.76 -4.01 10.54
N GLN A 107 -12.79 -4.50 11.32
CA GLN A 107 -11.39 -4.09 11.20
C GLN A 107 -10.77 -4.48 9.84
N LEU A 108 -11.00 -5.69 9.35
CA LEU A 108 -10.53 -6.12 8.03
C LEU A 108 -11.16 -5.28 6.91
N ASN A 109 -12.46 -4.99 7.02
CA ASN A 109 -13.16 -4.14 6.06
C ASN A 109 -12.61 -2.70 6.06
N GLU A 110 -12.36 -2.13 7.24
CA GLU A 110 -11.75 -0.82 7.38
C GLU A 110 -10.37 -0.78 6.72
N PHE A 111 -9.54 -1.78 7.00
CA PHE A 111 -8.23 -1.94 6.37
C PHE A 111 -8.33 -2.01 4.84
N GLY A 112 -9.21 -2.86 4.31
CA GLY A 112 -9.39 -3.02 2.87
C GLY A 112 -9.84 -1.74 2.17
N ILE A 113 -10.74 -0.97 2.78
CA ILE A 113 -11.16 0.34 2.26
C ILE A 113 -9.99 1.33 2.29
N MET A 114 -9.21 1.34 3.37
CA MET A 114 -8.07 2.24 3.51
C MET A 114 -6.97 1.93 2.49
N LEU A 115 -6.56 0.67 2.37
CA LEU A 115 -5.52 0.24 1.45
C LEU A 115 -5.88 0.56 -0.01
N GLU A 116 -7.14 0.33 -0.42
CA GLU A 116 -7.57 0.73 -1.76
C GLU A 116 -7.46 2.24 -1.97
N LYS A 117 -7.96 3.04 -1.03
CA LYS A 117 -7.92 4.51 -1.14
C LYS A 117 -6.49 5.03 -1.20
N HIS A 118 -5.61 4.46 -0.38
CA HIS A 118 -4.19 4.76 -0.32
C HIS A 118 -3.51 4.49 -1.66
N ILE A 119 -3.59 3.24 -2.17
CA ILE A 119 -3.01 2.85 -3.46
C ILE A 119 -3.53 3.73 -4.60
N ARG A 120 -4.83 4.04 -4.61
CA ARG A 120 -5.42 4.91 -5.65
C ARG A 120 -4.89 6.34 -5.57
N LYS A 121 -4.62 6.85 -4.37
CA LYS A 121 -4.04 8.18 -4.14
C LYS A 121 -2.60 8.23 -4.64
N GLU A 122 -1.81 7.20 -4.36
CA GLU A 122 -0.44 7.11 -4.85
C GLU A 122 -0.38 7.04 -6.37
N GLU A 123 -1.18 6.16 -6.97
CA GLU A 123 -1.24 5.97 -8.41
C GLU A 123 -1.71 7.25 -9.14
N ARG A 124 -2.84 7.82 -8.72
CA ARG A 124 -3.52 8.89 -9.48
C ARG A 124 -3.05 10.28 -9.13
N VAL A 125 -2.47 10.46 -7.94
CA VAL A 125 -2.06 11.78 -7.45
C VAL A 125 -0.55 11.82 -7.31
N LEU A 126 0.03 11.04 -6.40
CA LEU A 126 1.46 11.17 -6.08
C LEU A 126 2.34 10.90 -7.29
N PHE A 127 2.21 9.73 -7.92
CA PHE A 127 3.07 9.33 -9.00
C PHE A 127 2.84 10.19 -10.27
N GLU A 128 1.62 10.71 -10.48
CA GLU A 128 1.38 11.70 -11.53
C GLU A 128 2.10 13.03 -11.25
N GLN A 129 2.08 13.51 -10.00
CA GLN A 129 2.77 14.75 -9.63
C GLN A 129 4.29 14.60 -9.75
N LEU A 130 4.85 13.48 -9.29
CA LEU A 130 6.28 13.19 -9.46
C LEU A 130 6.68 13.21 -10.94
N GLN A 131 5.91 12.54 -11.80
CA GLN A 131 6.19 12.51 -13.24
C GLN A 131 6.04 13.86 -13.95
N LYS A 132 5.20 14.77 -13.44
CA LYS A 132 5.03 16.11 -14.00
C LYS A 132 6.14 17.08 -13.55
N LYS A 133 6.71 16.85 -12.37
CA LYS A 133 7.62 17.79 -11.70
C LYS A 133 9.09 17.42 -11.82
N LEU A 134 9.40 16.14 -11.89
CA LEU A 134 10.78 15.65 -11.92
C LEU A 134 11.25 15.40 -13.35
N SER A 135 12.53 15.65 -13.59
CA SER A 135 13.19 15.26 -14.84
C SER A 135 13.34 13.73 -14.92
N GLU A 136 13.59 13.22 -16.13
CA GLU A 136 13.91 11.80 -16.36
C GLU A 136 15.11 11.33 -15.53
N GLU A 137 16.11 12.19 -15.35
CA GLU A 137 17.28 11.88 -14.51
C GLU A 137 16.88 11.70 -13.04
N GLN A 138 16.10 12.64 -12.49
CA GLN A 138 15.62 12.57 -11.11
C GLN A 138 14.68 11.37 -10.87
N LEU A 139 13.79 11.07 -11.82
CA LEU A 139 12.98 9.85 -11.76
C LEU A 139 13.85 8.58 -11.86
N GLY A 140 14.93 8.62 -12.63
CA GLY A 140 15.94 7.56 -12.70
C GLY A 140 16.63 7.32 -11.36
N GLU A 141 16.98 8.38 -10.62
CA GLU A 141 17.55 8.29 -9.27
C GLU A 141 16.59 7.66 -8.28
N ILE A 142 15.32 8.09 -8.27
CA ILE A 142 14.27 7.45 -7.46
C ILE A 142 14.18 5.96 -7.78
N GLY A 143 14.20 5.59 -9.06
CA GLY A 143 14.18 4.19 -9.48
C GLY A 143 15.37 3.37 -8.95
N LYS A 144 16.55 3.97 -8.83
CA LYS A 144 17.73 3.33 -8.23
C LYS A 144 17.56 3.15 -6.72
N MET A 145 17.01 4.15 -6.02
CA MET A 145 16.73 4.07 -4.58
C MET A 145 15.77 2.91 -4.27
N ILE A 146 14.68 2.78 -5.06
CA ILE A 146 13.70 1.69 -4.90
C ILE A 146 14.36 0.32 -5.13
N LYS A 147 15.17 0.17 -6.18
CA LYS A 147 15.81 -1.11 -6.53
C LYS A 147 16.93 -1.51 -5.58
N GLY A 148 17.64 -0.53 -5.02
CA GLY A 148 18.73 -0.75 -4.09
C GLY A 148 18.26 -1.04 -2.66
N PHE A 149 16.96 -0.88 -2.38
CA PHE A 149 16.40 -1.15 -1.07
C PHE A 149 16.28 -2.66 -0.83
N ILE A 150 16.89 -3.10 0.27
CA ILE A 150 16.75 -4.44 0.83
C ILE A 150 16.10 -4.25 2.21
N PRO A 151 14.85 -4.73 2.42
CA PRO A 151 14.14 -4.60 3.69
C PRO A 151 14.87 -5.25 4.87
#